data_AF-A0A2X2L6U1-F1
#
_entry.id   AF-A0A2X2L6U1-F1
#
_cell.length_a   1.000
_cell.length_b   1.000
_cell.length_c   1.000
_cell.angle_alpha   90.00
_cell.angle_beta   90.00
_cell.angle_gamma   90.00
#
_symmetry.space_group_name_H-M   'P 1'
#
loop_
_entity.id
_entity.type
_entity.pdbx_description
1 polymer ?
#
loop_
_entity_poly.entity_id
_entity_poly.type
_entity_poly.pdbx_seq_one_letter_code
_entity_poly.pdbx_strand_id
1 'polypeptide(L)'
;MYALTLGDMTWDGYWYTNNYALPQYIVEMNKINAMVFNTMGNHDNDPKFYEDWGAEDKFRDVLGPTYYSFNIGKVHYIVLDNIEYINAGDARNYNTKIVADQIEWLKKDLATITDKDTPIVIAMHAHLHTNPILNTSGAETTGYRISNAQDFVNTLNGFNTVHVLTGHTHINYNVETAATPHIMEHNTAAICATWWWTGNAGYAGNHICKDGAPGGYGIWAIDGRDLKWGYKSIGEHADYQFRAYDLNQVHLTKDKYAPILSLQVI
;
A
#
# COMPACT_ATOMS: atom_id res chain seq x y z
N MET A 1 -4.02 -16.22 -12.56
CA MET A 1 -3.36 -14.98 -12.09
C MET A 1 -4.44 -14.14 -11.43
N TYR A 2 -4.15 -13.59 -10.26
CA TYR A 2 -5.05 -12.71 -9.50
C TYR A 2 -4.32 -11.38 -9.28
N ALA A 3 -5.08 -10.30 -9.11
CA ALA A 3 -4.56 -9.01 -8.68
C ALA A 3 -5.14 -8.67 -7.30
N LEU A 4 -4.33 -8.02 -6.48
CA LEU A 4 -4.69 -7.51 -5.17
C LEU A 4 -4.19 -6.07 -5.10
N THR A 5 -5.10 -5.10 -4.97
CA THR A 5 -4.70 -3.69 -4.83
C THR A 5 -4.33 -3.39 -3.38
N LEU A 6 -3.63 -2.28 -3.16
CA LEU A 6 -3.25 -1.78 -1.83
C LEU A 6 -3.78 -0.35 -1.61
N GLY A 7 -5.00 -0.07 -2.11
CA GLY A 7 -5.65 1.24 -2.01
C GLY A 7 -5.18 2.30 -3.01
N ASP A 8 -5.83 3.46 -2.94
CA ASP A 8 -5.64 4.64 -3.80
C ASP A 8 -5.76 4.32 -5.29
N MET A 9 -6.80 3.56 -5.61
CA MET A 9 -7.11 3.18 -6.99
C MET A 9 -7.65 4.38 -7.78
N THR A 10 -8.21 5.34 -7.05
CA THR A 10 -8.67 6.63 -7.57
C THR A 10 -8.05 7.77 -6.77
N TRP A 11 -8.20 8.99 -7.29
CA TRP A 11 -7.92 10.20 -6.52
C TRP A 11 -9.23 10.93 -6.26
N ASP A 12 -9.70 10.93 -5.02
CA ASP A 12 -10.89 11.66 -4.52
C ASP A 12 -11.01 13.09 -5.05
N GLY A 13 -9.88 13.79 -5.25
CA GLY A 13 -9.83 15.12 -5.86
C GLY A 13 -10.41 15.21 -7.28
N TYR A 14 -10.46 14.10 -8.01
CA TYR A 14 -10.93 13.98 -9.39
C TYR A 14 -12.32 13.37 -9.55
N TRP A 15 -12.93 12.90 -8.45
CA TRP A 15 -14.23 12.23 -8.50
C TRP A 15 -15.31 13.11 -9.11
N TYR A 16 -15.33 14.41 -8.74
CA TYR A 16 -16.37 15.35 -9.17
C TYR A 16 -15.88 16.36 -10.22
N THR A 17 -14.62 16.74 -10.18
CA THR A 17 -14.01 17.73 -11.09
C THR A 17 -13.68 17.13 -12.45
N ASN A 18 -13.27 15.85 -12.49
CA ASN A 18 -12.87 15.13 -13.70
C ASN A 18 -13.79 13.95 -14.04
N ASN A 19 -14.84 13.73 -13.23
CA ASN A 19 -15.76 12.59 -13.35
C ASN A 19 -15.02 11.25 -13.39
N TYR A 20 -13.98 11.12 -12.56
CA TYR A 20 -13.16 9.91 -12.46
C TYR A 20 -13.17 9.39 -11.02
N ALA A 21 -14.04 8.41 -10.77
CA ALA A 21 -14.18 7.71 -9.49
C ALA A 21 -14.15 6.19 -9.72
N LEU A 22 -14.58 5.42 -8.72
CA LEU A 22 -14.50 3.95 -8.72
C LEU A 22 -15.14 3.27 -9.96
N PRO A 23 -16.27 3.74 -10.53
CA PRO A 23 -16.82 3.15 -11.77
C PRO A 23 -15.88 3.28 -12.97
N GLN A 24 -15.14 4.38 -13.09
CA GLN A 24 -14.16 4.57 -14.17
C GLN A 24 -12.93 3.67 -13.94
N TYR A 25 -12.49 3.53 -12.69
CA TYR A 25 -11.44 2.58 -12.33
C TYR A 25 -11.77 1.14 -12.77
N ILE A 26 -13.01 0.67 -12.60
CA ILE A 26 -13.43 -0.67 -13.06
C ILE A 26 -13.22 -0.84 -14.57
N VAL A 27 -13.54 0.18 -15.37
CA VAL A 27 -13.35 0.12 -16.83
C VAL A 27 -11.88 -0.11 -17.19
N GLU A 28 -10.96 0.54 -16.47
CA GLU A 28 -9.52 0.37 -16.66
C GLU A 28 -9.04 -1.01 -16.19
N MET A 29 -9.48 -1.47 -15.01
CA MET A 29 -9.04 -2.76 -14.48
C MET A 29 -9.55 -3.96 -15.28
N ASN A 30 -10.72 -3.86 -15.90
CA ASN A 30 -11.24 -4.91 -16.77
C ASN A 30 -10.33 -5.20 -17.98
N LYS A 31 -9.40 -4.30 -18.32
CA LYS A 31 -8.39 -4.51 -19.38
C LYS A 31 -7.30 -5.51 -18.98
N ILE A 32 -7.09 -5.75 -17.69
CA ILE A 32 -6.02 -6.63 -17.17
C ILE A 32 -6.41 -8.12 -17.26
N ASN A 33 -7.69 -8.44 -17.53
CA ASN A 33 -8.21 -9.80 -17.69
C ASN A 33 -7.80 -10.77 -16.55
N ALA A 34 -7.88 -10.28 -15.32
CA ALA A 34 -7.63 -11.04 -14.10
C ALA A 34 -8.71 -10.69 -13.06
N MET A 35 -9.00 -11.62 -12.13
CA MET A 35 -9.81 -11.27 -10.97
C MET A 35 -9.02 -10.35 -10.04
N VAL A 36 -9.64 -9.26 -9.63
CA VAL A 36 -9.06 -8.22 -8.79
C VAL A 36 -9.75 -8.24 -7.44
N PHE A 37 -8.96 -8.38 -6.37
CA PHE A 37 -9.36 -8.13 -5.00
C PHE A 37 -8.95 -6.71 -4.64
N ASN A 38 -9.93 -5.86 -4.29
CA ASN A 38 -9.68 -4.46 -4.01
C ASN A 38 -9.51 -4.22 -2.51
N THR A 39 -8.43 -3.54 -2.14
CA THR A 39 -8.22 -2.92 -0.83
C THR A 39 -8.48 -1.42 -0.97
N MET A 40 -9.22 -0.84 -0.04
CA MET A 40 -9.53 0.59 -0.04
C MET A 40 -8.34 1.42 0.47
N GLY A 41 -8.09 2.57 -0.15
CA GLY A 41 -7.13 3.56 0.35
C GLY A 41 -7.76 4.88 0.76
N ASN A 42 -6.94 5.81 1.24
CA ASN A 42 -7.47 7.08 1.74
C ASN A 42 -8.06 7.97 0.64
N HIS A 43 -7.62 7.81 -0.61
CA HIS A 43 -8.15 8.52 -1.77
C HIS A 43 -9.34 7.84 -2.43
N ASP A 44 -9.81 6.70 -1.90
CA ASP A 44 -10.99 6.00 -2.39
C ASP A 44 -12.26 6.34 -1.59
N ASN A 45 -12.15 7.22 -0.58
CA ASN A 45 -13.25 7.78 0.20
C ASN A 45 -13.95 8.91 -0.55
N ASP A 46 -15.27 9.02 -0.41
CA ASP A 46 -16.03 10.12 -0.99
C ASP A 46 -15.75 11.44 -0.24
N PRO A 47 -15.15 12.46 -0.89
CA PRO A 47 -14.75 13.68 -0.22
C PRO A 47 -15.93 14.60 0.15
N LYS A 48 -17.18 14.21 -0.13
CA LYS A 48 -18.39 14.95 0.27
C LYS A 48 -18.98 14.52 1.63
N PHE A 49 -18.44 13.47 2.25
CA PHE A 49 -18.87 12.98 3.55
C PHE A 49 -17.87 13.41 4.64
N TYR A 50 -18.34 13.49 5.88
CA TYR A 50 -17.59 14.02 7.03
C TYR A 50 -17.47 12.98 8.15
N GLU A 51 -17.54 11.71 7.76
CA GLU A 51 -17.52 10.54 8.61
C GLU A 51 -17.10 9.32 7.81
N ASP A 52 -16.54 8.34 8.51
CA ASP A 52 -15.96 7.12 7.98
C ASP A 52 -16.96 6.31 7.15
N TRP A 53 -18.03 5.83 7.80
CA TRP A 53 -18.97 4.91 7.19
C TRP A 53 -19.63 5.46 5.92
N GLY A 54 -20.09 6.73 5.92
CA GLY A 54 -20.73 7.33 4.76
C GLY A 54 -19.78 7.55 3.58
N ALA A 55 -18.52 7.92 3.85
CA ALA A 55 -17.53 8.14 2.81
C ALA A 55 -17.18 6.88 2.00
N GLU A 56 -17.34 5.71 2.61
CA GLU A 56 -17.12 4.41 2.00
C GLU A 56 -18.33 3.87 1.20
N ASP A 57 -19.52 4.50 1.25
CA ASP A 57 -20.75 3.98 0.62
C ASP A 57 -20.53 3.63 -0.85
N LYS A 58 -19.89 4.53 -1.59
CA LYS A 58 -19.61 4.34 -3.01
C LYS A 58 -18.61 3.20 -3.27
N PHE A 59 -17.68 2.96 -2.35
CA PHE A 59 -16.79 1.80 -2.44
C PHE A 59 -17.59 0.51 -2.29
N ARG A 60 -18.46 0.44 -1.28
CA ARG A 60 -19.30 -0.73 -1.02
C ARG A 60 -20.28 -1.02 -2.16
N ASP A 61 -20.86 0.02 -2.74
CA ASP A 61 -21.79 -0.11 -3.87
C ASP A 61 -21.12 -0.61 -5.16
N VAL A 62 -19.85 -0.22 -5.38
CA VAL A 62 -19.17 -0.42 -6.67
C VAL A 62 -18.19 -1.60 -6.65
N LEU A 63 -17.43 -1.76 -5.57
CA LEU A 63 -16.33 -2.73 -5.46
C LEU A 63 -16.60 -3.85 -4.45
N GLY A 64 -17.52 -3.65 -3.50
CA GLY A 64 -17.86 -4.62 -2.47
C GLY A 64 -17.36 -4.22 -1.07
N PRO A 65 -17.36 -5.14 -0.09
CA PRO A 65 -17.06 -4.80 1.30
C PRO A 65 -15.65 -4.20 1.46
N THR A 66 -15.51 -3.25 2.39
CA THR A 66 -14.22 -2.60 2.72
C THR A 66 -13.26 -3.51 3.49
N TYR A 67 -13.76 -4.63 4.01
CA TYR A 67 -12.95 -5.70 4.59
C TYR A 67 -13.60 -7.07 4.38
N TYR A 68 -12.78 -8.07 4.08
CA TYR A 68 -13.23 -9.43 3.77
C TYR A 68 -12.04 -10.39 3.77
N SER A 69 -12.31 -11.69 3.79
CA SER A 69 -11.28 -12.74 3.69
C SER A 69 -11.64 -13.76 2.61
N PHE A 70 -10.63 -14.45 2.10
CA PHE A 70 -10.79 -15.50 1.10
C PHE A 70 -9.60 -16.45 1.10
N ASN A 71 -9.78 -17.64 0.52
CA ASN A 71 -8.71 -18.63 0.37
C ASN A 71 -8.35 -18.79 -1.11
N ILE A 72 -7.04 -18.81 -1.41
CA ILE A 72 -6.52 -19.24 -2.70
C ILE A 72 -5.44 -20.28 -2.46
N GLY A 73 -5.68 -21.52 -2.91
CA GLY A 73 -4.78 -22.63 -2.64
C GLY A 73 -4.69 -22.93 -1.14
N LYS A 74 -3.48 -22.89 -0.57
CA LYS A 74 -3.23 -23.15 0.86
C LYS A 74 -2.93 -21.88 1.67
N VAL A 75 -3.28 -20.72 1.13
CA VAL A 75 -3.03 -19.40 1.73
C VAL A 75 -4.36 -18.74 2.04
N HIS A 76 -4.45 -18.13 3.22
CA HIS A 76 -5.59 -17.35 3.65
C HIS A 76 -5.29 -15.86 3.49
N TYR A 77 -6.17 -15.15 2.79
CA TYR A 77 -6.03 -13.74 2.48
C TYR A 77 -7.07 -12.94 3.24
N ILE A 78 -6.65 -11.80 3.77
CA ILE A 78 -7.49 -10.87 4.52
C ILE A 78 -7.27 -9.49 3.92
N VAL A 79 -8.35 -8.82 3.55
CA VAL A 79 -8.34 -7.42 3.13
C VAL A 79 -8.95 -6.60 4.25
N LEU A 80 -8.24 -5.56 4.67
CA LEU A 80 -8.66 -4.66 5.73
C LEU A 80 -8.61 -3.22 5.22
N ASP A 81 -9.66 -2.46 5.50
CA ASP A 81 -9.57 -1.02 5.61
C ASP A 81 -8.82 -0.64 6.90
N ASN A 82 -7.89 0.31 6.82
CA ASN A 82 -7.22 0.87 7.98
C ASN A 82 -7.17 2.41 7.96
N ILE A 83 -8.11 3.02 7.23
CA ILE A 83 -8.31 4.45 7.11
C ILE A 83 -9.64 4.82 7.76
N GLU A 84 -9.59 5.34 8.98
CA GLU A 84 -10.77 5.90 9.66
C GLU A 84 -10.95 7.35 9.19
N TYR A 85 -11.79 7.56 8.18
CA TYR A 85 -11.99 8.82 7.48
C TYR A 85 -12.75 9.85 8.33
N ILE A 86 -12.30 11.11 8.30
CA ILE A 86 -12.84 12.20 9.14
C ILE A 86 -13.30 13.37 8.27
N ASN A 87 -12.43 13.84 7.36
CA ASN A 87 -12.67 14.97 6.47
C ASN A 87 -13.15 16.27 7.16
N ALA A 88 -12.68 16.53 8.38
CA ALA A 88 -13.05 17.72 9.14
C ALA A 88 -12.67 19.00 8.36
N GLY A 89 -13.67 19.82 8.03
CA GLY A 89 -13.47 21.07 7.29
C GLY A 89 -12.94 20.87 5.87
N ASP A 90 -13.36 19.81 5.18
CA ASP A 90 -12.95 19.47 3.80
C ASP A 90 -11.45 19.16 3.64
N ALA A 91 -10.78 18.83 4.76
CA ALA A 91 -9.34 18.59 4.80
C ALA A 91 -8.93 17.20 4.30
N ARG A 92 -9.89 16.29 4.07
CA ARG A 92 -9.68 14.87 3.70
C ARG A 92 -8.74 14.16 4.67
N ASN A 93 -8.74 14.58 5.92
CA ASN A 93 -7.96 13.98 6.98
C ASN A 93 -8.61 12.68 7.46
N TYR A 94 -7.79 11.80 8.01
CA TYR A 94 -8.17 10.49 8.50
C TYR A 94 -7.22 10.07 9.61
N ASN A 95 -7.65 9.13 10.44
CA ASN A 95 -6.76 8.37 11.31
C ASN A 95 -6.33 7.09 10.60
N THR A 96 -5.09 6.67 10.82
CA THR A 96 -4.66 5.32 10.44
C THR A 96 -4.93 4.38 11.60
N LYS A 97 -5.95 3.55 11.45
CA LYS A 97 -6.51 2.69 12.51
C LYS A 97 -7.42 1.63 11.89
N ILE A 98 -7.42 0.43 12.45
CA ILE A 98 -8.44 -0.58 12.12
C ILE A 98 -9.56 -0.43 13.15
N VAL A 99 -10.78 -0.13 12.72
CA VAL A 99 -11.88 0.15 13.66
C VAL A 99 -12.24 -1.08 14.50
N ALA A 100 -12.83 -0.87 15.68
CA ALA A 100 -13.02 -1.92 16.68
C ALA A 100 -13.86 -3.10 16.15
N ASP A 101 -14.94 -2.82 15.41
CA ASP A 101 -15.80 -3.84 14.83
C ASP A 101 -15.04 -4.74 13.83
N GLN A 102 -14.11 -4.15 13.08
CA GLN A 102 -13.28 -4.86 12.14
C GLN A 102 -12.19 -5.70 12.83
N ILE A 103 -11.63 -5.24 13.96
CA ILE A 103 -10.75 -6.05 14.81
C ILE A 103 -11.51 -7.27 15.37
N GLU A 104 -12.75 -7.08 15.83
CA GLU A 104 -13.58 -8.20 16.32
C GLU A 104 -13.99 -9.17 15.21
N TRP A 105 -14.23 -8.67 14.00
CA TRP A 105 -14.42 -9.51 12.81
C TRP A 105 -13.15 -10.31 12.50
N LEU A 106 -11.98 -9.66 12.48
CA LEU A 106 -10.69 -10.28 12.20
C LEU A 106 -10.39 -11.43 13.17
N LYS A 107 -10.64 -11.24 14.47
CA LYS A 107 -10.49 -12.30 15.47
C LYS A 107 -11.36 -13.52 15.17
N LYS A 108 -12.60 -13.31 14.72
CA LYS A 108 -13.53 -14.40 14.38
C LYS A 108 -13.10 -15.12 13.12
N ASP A 109 -12.64 -14.38 12.12
CA ASP A 109 -12.13 -14.93 10.86
C ASP A 109 -10.88 -15.80 11.11
N LEU A 110 -9.89 -15.28 11.82
CA LEU A 110 -8.67 -16.01 12.19
C LEU A 110 -8.95 -17.23 13.09
N ALA A 111 -10.01 -17.20 13.90
CA ALA A 111 -10.43 -18.34 14.71
C ALA A 111 -10.94 -19.52 13.88
N THR A 112 -11.36 -19.29 12.62
CA THR A 112 -11.75 -20.38 11.70
C THR A 112 -10.55 -21.18 11.20
N ILE A 113 -9.33 -20.64 11.34
CA ILE A 113 -8.09 -21.24 10.85
C ILE A 113 -7.46 -22.07 11.97
N THR A 114 -7.73 -23.37 11.92
CA THR A 114 -7.26 -24.34 12.92
C THR A 114 -5.79 -24.74 12.70
N ASP A 115 -5.34 -24.80 11.46
CA ASP A 115 -3.94 -25.04 11.11
C ASP A 115 -3.14 -23.74 11.13
N LYS A 116 -2.33 -23.57 12.17
CA LYS A 116 -1.51 -22.38 12.43
C LYS A 116 -0.26 -22.24 11.55
N ASP A 117 0.04 -23.26 10.74
CA ASP A 117 1.03 -23.20 9.67
C ASP A 117 0.42 -22.72 8.33
N THR A 118 -0.87 -22.37 8.30
CA THR A 118 -1.48 -21.73 7.12
C THR A 118 -0.90 -20.33 6.97
N PRO A 119 -0.23 -19.99 5.85
CA PRO A 119 0.26 -18.64 5.63
C PRO A 119 -0.91 -17.66 5.55
N ILE A 120 -0.78 -16.55 6.27
CA ILE A 120 -1.75 -15.46 6.26
C ILE A 120 -1.16 -14.31 5.45
N VAL A 121 -1.93 -13.79 4.49
CA VAL A 121 -1.58 -12.59 3.73
C VAL A 121 -2.63 -11.53 4.01
N ILE A 122 -2.23 -10.39 4.57
CA ILE A 122 -3.12 -9.31 4.96
C ILE A 122 -2.82 -8.10 4.09
N ALA A 123 -3.82 -7.53 3.43
CA ALA A 123 -3.68 -6.33 2.63
C ALA A 123 -4.40 -5.17 3.31
N MET A 124 -3.68 -4.07 3.53
CA MET A 124 -4.25 -2.82 4.03
C MET A 124 -3.51 -1.63 3.42
N HIS A 125 -4.12 -0.46 3.37
CA HIS A 125 -3.54 0.66 2.64
C HIS A 125 -2.39 1.34 3.39
N ALA A 126 -2.65 1.88 4.58
CA ALA A 126 -1.60 2.51 5.39
C ALA A 126 -0.62 1.45 5.93
N HIS A 127 0.66 1.82 5.96
CA HIS A 127 1.73 0.97 6.49
C HIS A 127 1.56 0.69 7.99
N LEU A 128 1.90 -0.52 8.41
CA LEU A 128 1.92 -0.95 9.82
C LEU A 128 3.05 -0.27 10.56
N HIS A 129 4.26 -0.25 9.98
CA HIS A 129 5.47 0.35 10.55
C HIS A 129 5.96 1.51 9.72
N THR A 130 6.45 2.56 10.37
CA THR A 130 7.13 3.66 9.69
C THR A 130 8.31 3.17 8.85
N ASN A 131 8.66 3.89 7.78
CA ASN A 131 9.88 3.59 7.02
C ASN A 131 11.09 3.50 7.98
N PRO A 132 11.83 2.37 8.01
CA PRO A 132 12.94 2.20 8.92
C PRO A 132 14.00 3.30 8.77
N ILE A 133 14.56 3.71 9.91
CA ILE A 133 15.64 4.70 9.98
C ILE A 133 16.79 4.14 10.79
N LEU A 134 17.97 4.75 10.66
CA LEU A 134 19.11 4.44 11.53
C LEU A 134 19.06 5.30 12.79
N ASN A 135 19.21 4.68 13.95
CA ASN A 135 19.40 5.38 15.21
C ASN A 135 20.85 5.92 15.34
N THR A 136 21.17 6.57 16.47
CA THR A 136 22.50 7.15 16.72
C THR A 136 23.63 6.12 16.77
N SER A 137 23.34 4.83 16.99
CA SER A 137 24.32 3.74 16.92
C SER A 137 24.43 3.10 15.54
N GLY A 138 23.70 3.60 14.54
CA GLY A 138 23.65 3.02 13.20
C GLY A 138 22.83 1.73 13.10
N ALA A 139 22.03 1.40 14.13
CA ALA A 139 21.13 0.26 14.09
C ALA A 139 19.78 0.69 13.50
N GLU A 140 19.19 -0.17 12.68
CA GLU A 140 17.86 0.04 12.12
C GLU A 140 16.81 0.04 13.22
N THR A 141 15.89 0.98 13.15
CA THR A 141 14.76 1.12 14.08
C THR A 141 13.52 1.57 13.33
N THR A 142 12.36 1.14 13.82
CA THR A 142 11.05 1.55 13.33
C THR A 142 10.04 1.51 14.47
N GLY A 143 8.88 2.14 14.27
CA GLY A 143 7.75 2.08 15.19
C GLY A 143 6.44 1.88 14.43
N TYR A 144 5.39 1.51 15.15
CA TYR A 144 4.08 1.42 14.56
C TYR A 144 3.57 2.78 14.08
N ARG A 145 3.01 2.80 12.88
CA ARG A 145 2.35 3.97 12.28
C ARG A 145 0.86 4.01 12.61
N ILE A 146 0.23 2.85 12.78
CA ILE A 146 -1.21 2.70 13.04
C ILE A 146 -1.45 2.80 14.54
N SER A 147 -2.45 3.60 14.94
CA SER A 147 -2.69 3.95 16.35
C SER A 147 -3.01 2.75 17.25
N ASN A 148 -3.70 1.73 16.72
CA ASN A 148 -4.03 0.49 17.41
C ASN A 148 -3.28 -0.73 16.86
N ALA A 149 -2.07 -0.53 16.32
CA ALA A 149 -1.26 -1.61 15.76
C ALA A 149 -1.07 -2.79 16.72
N GLN A 150 -0.94 -2.54 18.03
CA GLN A 150 -0.76 -3.61 19.01
C GLN A 150 -1.99 -4.52 19.10
N ASP A 151 -3.21 -3.96 19.03
CA ASP A 151 -4.44 -4.76 19.04
C ASP A 151 -4.51 -5.65 17.81
N PHE A 152 -4.17 -5.10 16.63
CA PHE A 152 -4.09 -5.83 15.37
C PHE A 152 -3.06 -6.95 15.43
N VAL A 153 -1.81 -6.63 15.79
CA VAL A 153 -0.72 -7.60 15.86
C VAL A 153 -1.02 -8.72 16.86
N ASN A 154 -1.67 -8.40 17.99
CA ASN A 154 -2.08 -9.41 18.97
C ASN A 154 -3.09 -10.43 18.41
N THR A 155 -3.91 -10.06 17.42
CA THR A 155 -4.84 -11.02 16.78
C THR A 155 -4.12 -12.10 16.00
N LEU A 156 -2.89 -11.83 15.56
CA LEU A 156 -2.06 -12.70 14.72
C LEU A 156 -1.19 -13.66 15.53
N ASN A 157 -1.20 -13.52 16.86
CA ASN A 157 -0.46 -14.39 17.74
C ASN A 157 -0.87 -15.86 17.54
N GLY A 158 0.13 -16.71 17.34
CA GLY A 158 -0.04 -18.13 17.14
C GLY A 158 -0.06 -18.56 15.67
N PHE A 159 0.03 -17.66 14.70
CA PHE A 159 0.34 -18.00 13.31
C PHE A 159 1.84 -17.92 13.06
N ASN A 160 2.37 -18.87 12.27
CA ASN A 160 3.82 -18.98 12.06
C ASN A 160 4.34 -18.15 10.87
N THR A 161 3.47 -17.76 9.94
CA THR A 161 3.86 -17.00 8.75
C THR A 161 2.76 -16.02 8.38
N VAL A 162 3.02 -14.73 8.59
CA VAL A 162 2.11 -13.64 8.25
C VAL A 162 2.84 -12.61 7.39
N HIS A 163 2.29 -12.35 6.21
CA HIS A 163 2.71 -11.25 5.34
C HIS A 163 1.69 -10.12 5.41
N VAL A 164 2.13 -8.91 5.73
CA VAL A 164 1.29 -7.71 5.76
C VAL A 164 1.70 -6.84 4.57
N LEU A 165 0.82 -6.71 3.59
CA LEU A 165 1.03 -5.95 2.36
C LEU A 165 0.45 -4.56 2.53
N THR A 166 1.30 -3.54 2.37
CA THR A 166 0.92 -2.14 2.57
C THR A 166 1.35 -1.24 1.41
N GLY A 167 0.67 -0.10 1.27
CA GLY A 167 0.91 0.88 0.23
C GLY A 167 1.12 2.27 0.83
N HIS A 168 0.38 3.26 0.33
CA HIS A 168 0.27 4.63 0.85
C HIS A 168 1.53 5.52 0.76
N THR A 169 2.72 4.98 0.95
CA THR A 169 3.95 5.78 1.11
C THR A 169 4.60 6.17 -0.21
N HIS A 170 4.35 5.41 -1.28
CA HIS A 170 5.02 5.50 -2.58
C HIS A 170 6.54 5.28 -2.50
N ILE A 171 6.97 4.38 -1.62
CA ILE A 171 8.34 3.86 -1.50
C ILE A 171 8.30 2.35 -1.33
N ASN A 172 9.43 1.67 -1.47
CA ASN A 172 9.58 0.25 -1.14
C ASN A 172 10.38 0.09 0.15
N TYR A 173 9.86 -0.69 1.08
CA TYR A 173 10.62 -1.22 2.22
C TYR A 173 9.92 -2.44 2.80
N ASN A 174 10.68 -3.28 3.49
CA ASN A 174 10.15 -4.41 4.24
C ASN A 174 10.51 -4.26 5.71
N VAL A 175 9.66 -4.75 6.60
CA VAL A 175 9.91 -4.71 8.04
C VAL A 175 9.72 -6.08 8.65
N GLU A 176 10.75 -6.53 9.36
CA GLU A 176 10.70 -7.65 10.28
C GLU A 176 11.17 -7.14 11.64
N THR A 177 10.49 -7.52 12.73
CA THR A 177 10.87 -7.08 14.08
C THR A 177 11.07 -8.27 14.99
N ALA A 178 12.00 -8.12 15.95
CA ALA A 178 12.21 -9.15 16.97
C ALA A 178 11.00 -9.34 17.90
N ALA A 179 10.13 -8.33 18.03
CA ALA A 179 8.91 -8.41 18.85
C ALA A 179 7.87 -9.34 18.22
N THR A 180 7.80 -9.38 16.89
CA THR A 180 6.85 -10.19 16.11
C THR A 180 7.53 -10.90 14.94
N PRO A 181 8.40 -11.89 15.21
CA PRO A 181 9.23 -12.53 14.19
C PRO A 181 8.46 -13.37 13.17
N HIS A 182 7.16 -13.58 13.39
CA HIS A 182 6.25 -14.30 12.48
C HIS A 182 5.54 -13.35 11.49
N ILE A 183 5.73 -12.04 11.63
CA ILE A 183 5.11 -11.01 10.79
C ILE A 183 6.21 -10.33 9.96
N MET A 184 6.01 -10.31 8.65
CA MET A 184 6.79 -9.49 7.73
C MET A 184 5.88 -8.50 7.02
N GLU A 185 6.16 -7.22 7.16
CA GLU A 185 5.50 -6.18 6.37
C GLU A 185 6.24 -5.95 5.05
N HIS A 186 5.47 -5.76 3.98
CA HIS A 186 5.90 -5.44 2.63
C HIS A 186 5.20 -4.16 2.18
N ASN A 187 5.84 -3.02 2.42
CA ASN A 187 5.33 -1.77 1.89
C ASN A 187 5.79 -1.64 0.43
N THR A 188 4.85 -1.69 -0.50
CA THR A 188 5.12 -1.66 -1.94
C THR A 188 4.89 -0.26 -2.51
N ALA A 189 5.82 0.22 -3.34
CA ALA A 189 5.65 1.51 -4.01
C ALA A 189 4.50 1.46 -5.03
N ALA A 190 3.96 2.64 -5.37
CA ALA A 190 2.79 2.72 -6.22
C ALA A 190 3.11 2.48 -7.70
N ILE A 191 2.15 1.84 -8.38
CA ILE A 191 2.19 1.67 -9.85
C ILE A 191 2.26 3.01 -10.58
N CYS A 192 1.62 4.05 -10.03
CA CYS A 192 1.62 5.41 -10.56
C CYS A 192 2.86 6.23 -10.16
N ALA A 193 3.82 5.63 -9.44
CA ALA A 193 4.98 6.33 -8.92
C ALA A 193 4.57 7.56 -8.10
N THR A 194 5.17 8.73 -8.31
CA THR A 194 4.72 10.02 -7.74
C THR A 194 4.16 10.96 -8.79
N TRP A 195 3.24 10.47 -9.65
CA TRP A 195 2.75 11.19 -10.83
C TRP A 195 2.28 12.63 -10.57
N TRP A 196 1.71 12.92 -9.39
CA TRP A 196 1.25 14.27 -9.02
C TRP A 196 2.39 15.28 -8.83
N TRP A 197 3.62 14.80 -8.64
CA TRP A 197 4.84 15.61 -8.66
C TRP A 197 5.56 15.49 -9.99
N THR A 198 5.91 14.27 -10.39
CA THR A 198 6.82 14.07 -11.51
C THR A 198 6.20 14.31 -12.88
N GLY A 199 4.87 14.22 -12.96
CA GLY A 199 4.08 14.59 -14.14
C GLY A 199 3.69 16.08 -14.19
N ASN A 200 4.01 16.88 -13.17
CA ASN A 200 3.69 18.30 -13.15
C ASN A 200 4.60 19.09 -14.12
N ALA A 201 4.05 20.16 -14.71
CA ALA A 201 4.77 21.00 -15.66
C ALA A 201 6.05 21.58 -15.02
N GLY A 202 7.19 21.42 -15.71
CA GLY A 202 8.51 21.88 -15.23
C GLY A 202 9.32 20.84 -14.46
N TYR A 203 8.73 19.67 -14.15
CA TYR A 203 9.46 18.52 -13.59
C TYR A 203 10.00 17.61 -14.71
N ALA A 204 10.84 16.65 -14.34
CA ALA A 204 11.59 15.81 -15.27
C ALA A 204 10.74 14.86 -16.13
N GLY A 205 9.41 14.83 -15.95
CA GLY A 205 8.53 13.92 -16.69
C GLY A 205 8.86 12.45 -16.46
N ASN A 206 9.33 12.10 -15.26
CA ASN A 206 9.86 10.78 -14.93
C ASN A 206 8.88 9.96 -14.08
N HIS A 207 8.80 8.65 -14.32
CA HIS A 207 7.88 7.76 -13.59
C HIS A 207 8.56 7.17 -12.34
N ILE A 208 8.88 8.00 -11.35
CA ILE A 208 9.73 7.66 -10.19
C ILE A 208 8.99 7.84 -8.85
N CYS A 209 9.19 6.89 -7.95
CA CYS A 209 8.70 6.82 -6.57
C CYS A 209 9.55 7.71 -5.63
N LYS A 210 9.11 7.95 -4.38
CA LYS A 210 9.85 8.84 -3.46
C LYS A 210 11.21 8.30 -3.03
N ASP A 211 11.43 6.99 -3.18
CA ASP A 211 12.68 6.27 -2.92
C ASP A 211 13.60 6.20 -4.16
N GLY A 212 13.17 6.76 -5.29
CA GLY A 212 13.93 6.73 -6.54
C GLY A 212 13.72 5.49 -7.41
N ALA A 213 12.91 4.52 -6.98
CA ALA A 213 12.51 3.38 -7.80
C ALA A 213 11.55 3.82 -8.92
N PRO A 214 11.55 3.19 -10.11
CA PRO A 214 10.45 3.36 -11.05
C PRO A 214 9.13 2.86 -10.46
N GLY A 215 8.01 3.47 -10.86
CA GLY A 215 6.69 2.93 -10.54
C GLY A 215 6.52 1.49 -11.00
N GLY A 216 5.78 0.69 -10.25
CA GLY A 216 5.77 -0.76 -10.40
C GLY A 216 4.78 -1.48 -9.49
N TYR A 217 4.93 -2.79 -9.38
CA TYR A 217 4.05 -3.64 -8.58
C TYR A 217 4.79 -4.85 -8.03
N GLY A 218 4.29 -5.42 -6.94
CA GLY A 218 4.78 -6.69 -6.41
C GLY A 218 4.27 -7.87 -7.25
N ILE A 219 5.15 -8.82 -7.53
CA ILE A 219 4.80 -10.14 -8.08
C ILE A 219 4.93 -11.15 -6.96
N TRP A 220 3.85 -11.88 -6.68
CA TRP A 220 3.81 -12.94 -5.68
C TRP A 220 3.61 -14.29 -6.39
N ALA A 221 4.63 -15.14 -6.33
CA ALA A 221 4.62 -16.50 -6.85
C ALA A 221 4.42 -17.47 -5.68
N ILE A 222 3.32 -18.21 -5.73
CA ILE A 222 2.87 -19.03 -4.60
C ILE A 222 2.74 -20.48 -5.06
N ASP A 223 3.48 -21.37 -4.39
CA ASP A 223 3.41 -22.82 -4.60
C ASP A 223 3.09 -23.52 -3.27
N GLY A 224 1.83 -23.92 -3.12
CA GLY A 224 1.32 -24.45 -1.87
C GLY A 224 1.40 -23.41 -0.75
N ARG A 225 2.41 -23.54 0.12
CA ARG A 225 2.69 -22.64 1.26
C ARG A 225 4.00 -21.86 1.11
N ASP A 226 4.74 -22.07 0.03
CA ASP A 226 5.94 -21.30 -0.30
C ASP A 226 5.50 -20.01 -1.01
N LEU A 227 5.79 -18.86 -0.40
CA LEU A 227 5.46 -17.54 -0.92
C LEU A 227 6.77 -16.85 -1.31
N LYS A 228 6.94 -16.54 -2.59
CA LYS A 228 8.06 -15.77 -3.12
C LYS A 228 7.54 -14.47 -3.70
N TRP A 229 8.25 -13.38 -3.44
CA TRP A 229 7.87 -12.07 -3.94
C TRP A 229 9.05 -11.32 -4.53
N GLY A 230 8.74 -10.36 -5.40
CA GLY A 230 9.71 -9.43 -5.96
C GLY A 230 9.02 -8.19 -6.51
N TYR A 231 9.69 -7.04 -6.46
CA TYR A 231 9.19 -5.83 -7.07
C TYR A 231 9.51 -5.83 -8.57
N LYS A 232 8.50 -5.57 -9.40
CA LYS A 232 8.67 -5.39 -10.84
C LYS A 232 8.38 -3.95 -11.23
N SER A 233 9.43 -3.25 -11.64
CA SER A 233 9.33 -1.93 -12.24
C SER A 233 8.63 -1.97 -13.61
N ILE A 234 7.84 -0.93 -13.91
CA ILE A 234 7.28 -0.71 -15.24
C ILE A 234 8.42 -0.46 -16.23
N GLY A 235 8.32 -1.02 -17.43
CA GLY A 235 9.33 -0.86 -18.49
C GLY A 235 10.56 -1.76 -18.33
N GLU A 236 10.78 -2.34 -17.15
CA GLU A 236 11.94 -3.20 -16.86
C GLU A 236 11.57 -4.70 -16.81
N HIS A 237 12.59 -5.55 -16.96
CA HIS A 237 12.46 -6.99 -16.72
C HIS A 237 12.29 -7.31 -15.23
N ALA A 238 11.75 -8.49 -14.90
CA ALA A 238 11.48 -8.89 -13.52
C ALA A 238 12.77 -9.12 -12.69
N ASP A 239 13.92 -9.34 -13.33
CA ASP A 239 15.22 -9.50 -12.69
C ASP A 239 15.95 -8.16 -12.42
N TYR A 240 15.40 -7.03 -12.87
CA TYR A 240 15.90 -5.70 -12.51
C TYR A 240 15.41 -5.30 -11.12
N GLN A 241 16.33 -5.21 -10.15
CA GLN A 241 16.00 -4.92 -8.75
C GLN A 241 16.47 -3.55 -8.27
N PHE A 242 17.61 -3.05 -8.76
CA PHE A 242 18.07 -1.71 -8.41
C PHE A 242 19.02 -1.15 -9.48
N ARG A 243 19.15 0.18 -9.46
CA ARG A 243 20.21 0.92 -10.14
C ARG A 243 21.10 1.58 -9.09
N ALA A 244 22.40 1.54 -9.32
CA ALA A 244 23.36 2.29 -8.52
C ALA A 244 24.13 3.25 -9.44
N TYR A 245 24.48 4.41 -8.90
CA TYR A 245 25.27 5.42 -9.59
C TYR A 245 26.60 5.58 -8.87
N ASP A 246 27.71 5.46 -9.60
CA ASP A 246 29.01 5.85 -9.07
C ASP A 246 29.08 7.38 -9.01
N LEU A 247 28.94 7.94 -7.81
CA LEU A 247 28.97 9.39 -7.59
C LEU A 247 30.32 10.03 -7.96
N ASN A 248 31.39 9.25 -8.17
CA ASN A 248 32.64 9.78 -8.72
C ASN A 248 32.56 10.06 -10.23
N GLN A 249 31.60 9.46 -10.94
CA GLN A 249 31.41 9.58 -12.39
C GLN A 249 30.14 10.36 -12.75
N VAL A 250 29.24 10.58 -11.80
CA VAL A 250 28.02 11.35 -12.03
C VAL A 250 28.25 12.83 -11.72
N HIS A 251 28.30 13.65 -12.77
CA HIS A 251 28.26 15.10 -12.67
C HIS A 251 26.84 15.63 -12.93
N LEU A 252 26.00 15.69 -11.88
CA LEU A 252 24.69 16.33 -11.94
C LEU A 252 24.85 17.84 -11.80
N THR A 253 24.69 18.59 -12.89
CA THR A 253 24.51 20.05 -12.81
C THR A 253 23.04 20.40 -12.92
N LYS A 254 22.63 21.41 -12.15
CA LYS A 254 21.28 21.99 -12.27
C LYS A 254 20.99 22.37 -13.72
N ASP A 255 21.91 23.06 -14.38
CA ASP A 255 21.72 23.56 -15.75
C ASP A 255 21.51 22.46 -16.78
N LYS A 256 22.05 21.25 -16.55
CA LYS A 256 21.90 20.12 -17.48
C LYS A 256 20.70 19.23 -17.15
N TYR A 257 20.37 19.05 -15.88
CA TYR A 257 19.43 18.01 -15.44
C TYR A 257 18.18 18.54 -14.72
N ALA A 258 18.20 19.78 -14.24
CA ALA A 258 17.04 20.46 -13.65
C ALA A 258 17.01 21.97 -14.01
N PRO A 259 17.10 22.35 -15.29
CA PRO A 259 17.30 23.75 -15.70
C PRO A 259 16.11 24.67 -15.34
N ILE A 260 14.94 24.10 -15.04
CA ILE A 260 13.65 24.82 -14.94
C ILE A 260 13.15 24.91 -13.48
N LEU A 261 13.77 24.23 -12.50
CA LEU A 261 13.26 24.19 -11.12
C LEU A 261 14.14 24.93 -10.10
N SER A 262 13.50 25.81 -9.32
CA SER A 262 13.99 26.28 -8.02
C SER A 262 13.79 25.17 -6.99
N LEU A 263 14.78 24.29 -6.82
CA LEU A 263 14.87 23.45 -5.62
C LEU A 263 15.13 24.37 -4.42
N GLN A 264 14.08 24.83 -3.75
CA GLN A 264 14.17 25.09 -2.32
C GLN A 264 14.10 23.73 -1.64
N VAL A 265 15.26 23.25 -1.20
CA VAL A 265 15.34 22.20 -0.19
C VAL A 265 14.69 22.78 1.06
N ILE A 266 13.58 22.19 1.51
CA ILE A 266 13.04 22.38 2.87
C ILE A 266 13.62 21.26 3.72
#